data_AF-A0A7C3LI66-F1
#
_entry.id   AF-A0A7C3LI66-F1
#
_cell.length_a   1.000
_cell.length_b   1.000
_cell.length_c   1.000
_cell.angle_alpha   90.00
_cell.angle_beta   90.00
_cell.angle_gamma   90.00
#
_symmetry.space_group_name_H-M   'P 1'
#
loop_
_entity.id
_entity.type
_entity.pdbx_description
1 polymer ?
#
loop_
_entity_poly.entity_id
_entity_poly.type
_entity_poly.pdbx_seq_one_letter_code
_entity_poly.pdbx_strand_id
1 'polypeptide(L)'
;MKRRHFLAASGVGPAVPLLQAQAAIGTRASLKITDIKTFLVGVGSRNLCFVKVETDQGIHGIGEAYSCGPDEATIATVNDFKRWLVGQ
;
A
#
# COMPACT_ATOMS: atom_id res chain seq x y z
N MET A 1 16.84 7.13 -8.19
CA MET A 1 16.83 8.16 -9.27
C MET A 1 15.55 8.97 -9.16
N LYS A 2 15.59 10.31 -9.14
CA LYS A 2 14.35 11.13 -8.99
C LYS A 2 13.56 11.11 -10.31
N ARG A 3 12.23 10.84 -10.25
CA ARG A 3 11.30 10.74 -11.41
C ARG A 3 11.47 11.86 -12.44
N ARG A 4 11.77 13.08 -11.96
CA ARG A 4 12.03 14.26 -12.81
C ARG A 4 13.23 14.10 -13.76
N HIS A 5 14.27 13.37 -13.37
CA HIS A 5 15.44 13.15 -14.23
C HIS A 5 15.18 12.07 -15.29
N PHE A 6 14.35 11.06 -14.97
CA PHE A 6 14.00 10.00 -15.93
C PHE A 6 13.08 10.52 -17.05
N LEU A 7 12.03 11.26 -16.68
CA LEU A 7 11.09 11.81 -17.66
C LEU A 7 11.71 12.88 -18.56
N ALA A 8 12.63 13.69 -18.01
CA ALA A 8 13.41 14.64 -18.79
C ALA A 8 14.33 13.95 -19.81
N ALA A 9 14.86 12.76 -19.48
CA ALA A 9 15.72 11.99 -20.37
C ALA A 9 14.94 11.22 -21.46
N SER A 10 13.65 10.96 -21.27
CA SER A 10 12.80 10.18 -22.20
C SER A 10 11.93 11.04 -23.12
N GLY A 11 12.10 12.36 -23.16
CA GLY A 11 11.40 13.26 -24.09
C GLY A 11 9.91 13.53 -23.80
N VAL A 12 9.41 13.18 -22.61
CA VAL A 12 8.01 13.41 -22.22
C VAL A 12 7.96 14.57 -21.23
N GLY A 13 7.70 15.78 -21.74
CA GLY A 13 7.56 17.01 -20.96
C GLY A 13 6.32 17.02 -20.04
N PRO A 14 6.26 17.93 -19.05
CA PRO A 14 5.32 17.84 -17.95
C PRO A 14 4.03 18.62 -18.23
N ALA A 15 2.88 17.97 -18.12
CA ALA A 15 1.64 18.66 -17.78
C ALA A 15 0.61 17.66 -17.26
N VAL A 16 0.75 17.24 -16.00
CA VAL A 16 -0.42 16.82 -15.24
C VAL A 16 -0.31 17.45 -13.86
N PRO A 17 -1.20 18.39 -13.49
CA PRO A 17 -1.29 18.82 -12.10
C PRO A 17 -1.71 17.60 -11.28
N LEU A 18 -0.82 17.16 -10.40
CA LEU A 18 -1.09 16.05 -9.49
C LEU A 18 -2.21 16.51 -8.56
N LEU A 19 -3.37 15.87 -8.72
CA LEU A 19 -4.59 16.08 -7.95
C LEU A 19 -4.28 16.07 -6.44
N GLN A 20 -4.24 17.26 -5.84
CA GLN A 20 -4.33 17.40 -4.38
C GLN A 20 -5.79 17.22 -4.00
N ALA A 21 -6.19 15.98 -3.75
CA ALA A 21 -7.43 15.69 -3.04
C ALA A 21 -7.08 15.12 -1.67
N GLN A 22 -6.80 16.01 -0.71
CA GLN A 22 -6.95 15.64 0.69
C GLN A 22 -8.46 15.72 1.02
N ALA A 23 -9.18 14.66 0.65
CA ALA A 23 -10.53 14.47 1.17
C ALA A 23 -10.40 13.90 2.59
N ALA A 24 -10.76 14.68 3.60
CA ALA A 24 -10.99 14.14 4.92
C ALA A 24 -12.21 13.21 4.84
N ILE A 25 -11.98 11.90 4.92
CA ILE A 25 -13.04 10.90 4.85
C ILE A 25 -13.64 10.72 6.26
N GLY A 26 -14.81 11.31 6.50
CA GLY A 26 -15.68 11.03 7.65
C GLY A 26 -15.50 11.91 8.90
N THR A 27 -16.38 11.69 9.88
CA THR A 27 -16.49 12.47 11.14
C THR A 27 -15.94 11.73 12.37
N ARG A 28 -15.28 10.58 12.18
CA ARG A 28 -14.76 9.75 13.28
C ARG A 28 -13.41 10.28 13.76
N ALA A 29 -13.10 9.99 15.04
CA ALA A 29 -11.78 10.23 15.61
C ALA A 29 -10.69 9.68 14.66
N SER A 30 -9.57 10.39 14.53
CA SER A 30 -8.50 9.98 13.60
C SER A 30 -7.92 8.65 14.07
N LEU A 31 -8.36 7.56 13.44
CA LEU A 31 -7.76 6.25 13.61
C LEU A 31 -6.60 6.17 12.63
N LYS A 32 -5.37 6.20 13.13
CA LYS A 32 -4.20 6.26 12.25
C LYS A 32 -3.62 4.88 12.03
N ILE A 33 -3.31 4.56 10.78
CA ILE A 33 -2.59 3.33 10.46
C ILE A 33 -1.14 3.50 10.92
N THR A 34 -0.69 2.62 11.82
CA THR A 34 0.68 2.63 12.35
C THR A 34 1.57 1.65 11.61
N ASP A 35 1.01 0.52 11.17
CA ASP A 35 1.77 -0.48 10.42
C ASP A 35 0.88 -1.32 9.50
N ILE A 36 1.50 -1.85 8.45
CA ILE A 36 0.91 -2.88 7.59
C ILE A 36 1.93 -4.03 7.48
N LYS A 37 1.50 -5.23 7.86
CA LYS A 37 2.31 -6.44 7.88
C LYS A 37 1.72 -7.46 6.92
N THR A 38 2.59 -8.21 6.27
CA THR A 38 2.20 -9.24 5.32
C THR A 38 2.72 -10.61 5.76
N PHE A 39 1.94 -11.65 5.48
CA PHE A 39 2.25 -13.02 5.86
C PHE A 39 1.95 -13.93 4.68
N LEU A 40 2.96 -14.66 4.22
CA LEU A 40 2.79 -15.76 3.29
C LEU A 40 2.59 -17.04 4.07
N VAL A 41 1.44 -17.67 3.88
CA VAL A 41 1.07 -18.92 4.57
C VAL A 41 0.89 -20.02 3.53
N GLY A 42 1.77 -21.01 3.55
CA GLY A 42 1.67 -22.17 2.67
C GLY A 42 0.52 -23.09 3.09
N VAL A 43 -0.39 -23.39 2.15
CA VAL A 43 -1.55 -24.27 2.34
C VAL A 43 -1.53 -25.45 1.36
N GLY A 44 -0.39 -26.14 1.29
CA GLY A 44 -0.16 -27.23 0.34
C GLY A 44 0.39 -26.70 -0.98
N SER A 45 -0.45 -26.65 -2.02
CA SER A 45 -0.01 -26.33 -3.40
C SER A 45 0.12 -24.83 -3.70
N ARG A 46 -0.26 -23.95 -2.77
CA ARG A 46 -0.21 -22.49 -2.94
C ARG A 46 0.06 -21.79 -1.62
N ASN A 47 0.47 -20.52 -1.69
CA ASN A 47 0.43 -19.62 -0.55
C ASN A 47 -0.87 -18.81 -0.51
N LEU A 48 -1.25 -18.42 0.69
CA LEU A 48 -2.22 -17.36 0.97
C LEU A 48 -1.44 -16.13 1.42
N CYS A 49 -1.83 -14.95 0.94
CA CYS A 49 -1.21 -13.68 1.31
C CYS A 49 -2.12 -12.96 2.31
N PHE A 50 -1.82 -13.05 3.60
CA PHE A 50 -2.54 -12.29 4.62
C PHE A 50 -1.91 -10.93 4.83
N VAL A 51 -2.76 -9.93 5.10
CA VAL A 51 -2.38 -8.57 5.43
C VAL A 51 -2.99 -8.21 6.77
N LYS A 52 -2.16 -7.74 7.70
CA LYS A 52 -2.58 -7.17 8.98
C LYS A 52 -2.34 -5.67 8.96
N VAL A 53 -3.38 -4.90 9.24
CA VAL A 53 -3.31 -3.44 9.43
C VAL A 53 -3.39 -3.15 10.92
N GLU A 54 -2.40 -2.46 11.46
CA GLU A 54 -2.33 -2.04 12.87
C GLU A 54 -2.60 -0.54 12.99
N THR A 55 -3.25 -0.11 14.07
CA THR A 55 -3.62 1.29 14.29
C THR A 55 -3.11 1.82 15.63
N ASP A 56 -3.15 3.15 15.78
CA ASP A 56 -2.71 3.87 16.99
C ASP A 56 -3.62 3.64 18.21
N GLN A 57 -4.81 3.09 18.01
CA GLN A 57 -5.75 2.74 19.09
C GLN A 57 -5.74 1.24 19.44
N GLY A 58 -4.79 0.47 18.89
CA GLY A 58 -4.68 -0.97 19.15
C GLY A 58 -5.73 -1.85 18.44
N ILE A 59 -6.60 -1.23 17.62
CA ILE A 59 -7.49 -1.95 16.72
C ILE A 59 -6.66 -2.50 15.56
N HIS A 60 -6.99 -3.69 15.06
CA HIS A 60 -6.36 -4.23 13.87
C HIS A 60 -7.37 -4.92 12.96
N GLY A 61 -7.08 -4.89 11.66
CA GLY A 61 -7.83 -5.61 10.64
C GLY A 61 -6.98 -6.69 10.00
N ILE A 62 -7.61 -7.81 9.64
CA ILE A 62 -6.99 -8.88 8.85
C ILE A 62 -7.73 -8.98 7.52
N GLY A 63 -6.98 -8.98 6.42
CA GLY A 63 -7.50 -9.24 5.08
C GLY A 63 -6.65 -10.29 4.36
N GLU A 64 -7.23 -10.97 3.38
CA GLU A 64 -6.50 -11.82 2.44
C GLU A 64 -6.41 -11.10 1.10
N ALA A 65 -5.20 -11.01 0.55
CA ALA A 65 -4.97 -10.59 -0.81
C ALA A 65 -4.89 -11.84 -1.69
N TYR A 66 -5.82 -11.97 -2.64
CA TYR A 66 -5.79 -13.10 -3.57
C TYR A 66 -4.48 -13.11 -4.36
N SER A 67 -3.79 -14.25 -4.36
CA SER A 67 -2.58 -14.44 -5.14
C SER A 67 -2.89 -14.66 -6.63
N CYS A 68 -2.43 -13.74 -7.48
CA CYS A 68 -2.60 -13.79 -8.94
C CYS A 68 -1.31 -14.13 -9.72
N GLY A 69 -0.21 -14.47 -9.02
CA GLY A 69 1.13 -14.60 -9.60
C GLY A 69 2.17 -14.74 -8.50
N PRO A 70 3.49 -14.56 -8.77
CA PRO A 70 4.51 -14.80 -7.75
C PRO A 70 4.17 -14.04 -6.47
N ASP A 71 3.94 -14.77 -5.37
CA ASP A 71 3.34 -14.21 -4.15
C ASP A 71 4.14 -13.03 -3.60
N GLU A 72 5.46 -13.06 -3.78
CA GLU A 72 6.36 -11.97 -3.42
C GLU A 72 6.05 -10.65 -4.16
N ALA A 73 5.52 -10.70 -5.38
CA ALA A 73 5.09 -9.50 -6.10
C ALA A 73 3.83 -8.88 -5.46
N THR A 74 2.90 -9.71 -4.97
CA THR A 74 1.75 -9.24 -4.19
C THR A 74 2.24 -8.59 -2.89
N ILE A 75 3.19 -9.22 -2.20
CA ILE A 75 3.82 -8.68 -0.97
C ILE A 75 4.51 -7.35 -1.25
N ALA A 76 5.28 -7.25 -2.33
CA ALA A 76 5.96 -6.02 -2.74
C ALA A 76 4.96 -4.89 -3.04
N THR A 77 3.84 -5.21 -3.68
CA THR A 77 2.77 -4.24 -3.95
C THR A 77 2.12 -3.73 -2.66
N VAL A 78 1.82 -4.62 -1.71
CA VAL A 78 1.29 -4.21 -0.40
C VAL A 78 2.31 -3.35 0.37
N ASN A 79 3.59 -3.69 0.31
CA ASN A 79 4.67 -2.88 0.89
C ASN A 79 4.82 -1.51 0.21
N ASP A 80 4.45 -1.39 -1.06
CA ASP A 80 4.39 -0.11 -1.77
C ASP A 80 3.28 0.77 -1.19
N PHE A 81 2.07 0.22 -1.08
CA PHE A 81 0.90 0.91 -0.53
C PHE A 81 1.07 1.27 0.94
N LYS A 82 1.77 0.44 1.73
CA LYS A 82 2.11 0.75 3.13
C LYS A 82 2.73 2.13 3.28
N ARG A 83 3.61 2.54 2.36
CA ARG A 83 4.27 3.86 2.43
C ARG A 83 3.31 5.02 2.20
N TRP A 84 2.16 4.78 1.57
CA TRP A 84 1.13 5.80 1.33
C TRP A 84 0.11 5.84 2.46
N LEU A 85 -0.17 4.67 3.06
CA LEU A 85 -1.26 4.48 4.00
C LEU A 85 -0.85 4.68 5.47
N VAL A 86 0.40 4.41 5.84
CA VAL A 86 0.87 4.67 7.21
C VAL A 86 0.76 6.17 7.52
N GLY A 87 0.09 6.50 8.62
CA GLY A 87 -0.20 7.86 9.06
C GLY A 87 -1.49 8.48 8.49
N GLN A 88 -2.16 7.80 7.55
CA GLN A 88 -3.56 8.11 7.17
C GLN A 88 -4.52 7.65 8.26
#